data_AF-Q4GXN8-F1
#
_entry.id   AF-Q4GXN8-F1
#
_cell.length_a   1.000
_cell.length_b   1.000
_cell.length_c   1.000
_cell.angle_alpha   90.00
_cell.angle_beta   90.00
_cell.angle_gamma   90.00
#
_symmetry.space_group_name_H-M   'P 1'
#
loop_
_entity.id
_entity.type
_entity.pdbx_description
1 polymer ?
#
loop_
_entity_poly.entity_id
_entity_poly.type
_entity_poly.pdbx_seq_one_letter_code
_entity_poly.pdbx_strand_id
1 'polypeptide(L)'
;KGYKGVTSRWHTKKLPRKTHKGLRKVACIGAWHPSRVSFTVARAGQKGYHHRTEVNKKIYRIGAGIHTKDGKVIKNNASTEYDLTEKSITPMGGFPHYGEVNNDFIMIKGCCMGPKKRIITLRKSLLVHTKRVALEKINLKFIDTASKFGHGRFQTADDKAAFMGPLKKDRLREEAAA
;
A
#
# COMPACT_ATOMS: atom_id res chain seq x y z
N LYS A 1 15.83 -3.58 3.13
CA LYS A 1 16.24 -2.62 4.19
C LYS A 1 17.75 -2.68 4.45
N GLY A 2 18.53 -3.41 3.64
CA GLY A 2 20.00 -3.48 3.71
C GLY A 2 20.50 -4.18 4.97
N TYR A 3 21.79 -3.98 5.27
CA TYR A 3 22.40 -4.43 6.50
C TYR A 3 21.82 -3.69 7.71
N LYS A 4 21.38 -4.43 8.74
CA LYS A 4 20.80 -3.88 9.97
C LYS A 4 21.33 -4.59 11.21
N GLY A 5 21.49 -3.81 12.28
CA GLY A 5 21.82 -4.33 13.61
C GLY A 5 20.69 -5.16 14.25
N VAL A 6 21.02 -5.88 15.31
CA VAL A 6 20.14 -6.84 16.01
C VAL A 6 18.82 -6.23 16.49
N THR A 7 18.85 -5.03 17.04
CA THR A 7 17.64 -4.33 17.51
C THR A 7 16.66 -4.06 16.37
N SER A 8 17.14 -3.71 15.17
CA SER A 8 16.23 -3.51 14.04
C SER A 8 15.84 -4.85 13.41
N ARG A 9 16.79 -5.77 13.18
CA ARG A 9 16.54 -7.02 12.46
C ARG A 9 15.65 -8.00 13.25
N TRP A 10 15.92 -8.15 14.55
CA TRP A 10 15.31 -9.15 15.44
C TRP A 10 14.47 -8.53 16.55
N HIS A 11 14.37 -7.20 16.63
CA HIS A 11 13.56 -6.49 17.64
C HIS A 11 13.98 -6.78 19.09
N THR A 12 15.27 -7.00 19.34
CA THR A 12 15.81 -7.19 20.70
C THR A 12 15.68 -5.93 21.55
N LYS A 13 15.50 -6.08 22.86
CA LYS A 13 15.48 -4.95 23.81
C LYS A 13 16.79 -4.16 23.73
N LYS A 14 16.69 -2.83 23.73
CA LYS A 14 17.86 -1.94 23.82
C LYS A 14 18.46 -2.01 25.24
N LEU A 15 19.78 -1.95 25.34
CA LEU A 15 20.47 -1.87 26.62
C LEU A 15 20.32 -0.46 27.24
N PRO A 16 20.61 -0.29 28.55
CA PRO A 16 20.53 1.00 29.23
C PRO A 16 21.36 2.10 28.56
N ARG A 17 20.97 3.36 28.76
CA ARG A 17 21.62 4.53 28.16
C ARG A 17 23.13 4.61 28.45
N LYS A 18 23.55 4.22 29.66
CA LYS A 18 24.96 4.29 30.12
C LYS A 18 25.80 3.07 29.73
N THR A 19 25.35 2.25 28.79
CA THR A 19 26.10 1.05 28.35
C THR A 19 27.35 1.45 27.56
N HIS A 20 28.53 1.05 28.03
CA HIS A 20 29.77 1.24 27.30
C HIS A 20 29.83 0.38 26.01
N LYS A 21 30.46 0.93 24.95
CA LYS A 21 30.54 0.31 23.60
C LYS A 21 29.16 0.01 22.99
N GLY A 22 28.23 0.95 23.13
CA GLY A 22 26.95 0.97 22.43
C GLY A 22 25.83 0.10 23.05
N LEU A 23 24.59 0.58 22.92
CA LEU A 23 23.41 0.01 23.57
C LEU A 23 22.49 -0.80 22.65
N ARG A 24 22.74 -0.82 21.33
CA ARG A 24 21.89 -1.48 20.32
C ARG A 24 22.46 -2.85 19.92
N LYS A 25 22.73 -3.68 20.91
CA LYS A 25 23.35 -5.00 20.79
C LYS A 25 22.64 -6.02 21.68
N VAL A 26 22.92 -7.31 21.45
CA VAL A 26 22.65 -8.37 22.42
C VAL A 26 23.80 -8.38 23.41
N ALA A 27 23.54 -8.48 24.71
CA ALA A 27 24.58 -8.43 25.74
C ALA A 27 25.39 -9.75 25.81
N CYS A 28 24.72 -10.86 26.11
CA CYS A 28 25.32 -12.20 26.13
C CYS A 28 24.89 -13.00 24.90
N ILE A 29 25.84 -13.59 24.18
CA ILE A 29 25.61 -14.32 22.91
C ILE A 29 25.64 -15.86 23.07
N GLY A 30 25.87 -16.36 24.28
CA GLY A 30 25.95 -17.79 24.59
C GLY A 30 26.64 -18.05 25.92
N ALA A 31 26.44 -19.24 26.47
CA ALA A 31 27.21 -19.74 27.61
C ALA A 31 28.64 -20.13 27.19
N TRP A 32 29.49 -20.47 28.16
CA TRP A 32 30.84 -20.98 27.89
C TRP A 32 30.78 -22.32 27.15
N HIS A 33 29.99 -23.27 27.65
CA HIS A 33 29.77 -24.57 27.04
C HIS A 33 28.30 -24.64 26.59
N PRO A 34 28.00 -24.90 25.31
CA PRO A 34 28.92 -25.25 24.22
C PRO A 34 29.77 -24.07 23.73
N SER A 35 31.05 -24.33 23.43
CA SER A 35 32.07 -23.33 23.02
C SER A 35 31.89 -22.82 21.58
N ARG A 36 30.65 -22.45 21.22
CA ARG A 36 30.28 -21.90 19.92
C ARG A 36 29.05 -21.01 20.06
N VAL A 37 28.95 -20.01 19.19
CA VAL A 37 27.73 -19.19 19.09
C VAL A 37 26.65 -19.98 18.35
N SER A 38 25.49 -20.17 18.97
CA SER A 38 24.36 -20.88 18.35
C SER A 38 23.75 -20.07 17.20
N PHE A 39 23.22 -20.77 16.19
CA PHE A 39 22.51 -20.17 15.06
C PHE A 39 21.20 -19.48 15.48
N THR A 40 20.62 -19.87 16.62
CA THR A 40 19.40 -19.29 17.17
C THR A 40 19.61 -17.87 17.72
N VAL A 41 20.87 -17.47 17.95
CA VAL A 41 21.21 -16.17 18.54
C VAL A 41 21.00 -15.05 17.52
N ALA A 42 20.34 -13.98 17.94
CA ALA A 42 20.10 -12.81 17.10
C ALA A 42 21.42 -12.11 16.73
N ARG A 43 21.76 -12.10 15.43
CA ARG A 43 22.94 -11.41 14.88
C ARG A 43 22.57 -10.34 13.86
N ALA A 44 23.41 -9.31 13.74
CA ALA A 44 23.28 -8.28 12.71
C ALA A 44 23.44 -8.88 11.30
N GLY A 45 22.84 -8.26 10.29
CA GLY A 45 22.89 -8.76 8.92
C GLY A 45 21.77 -8.22 8.04
N GLN A 46 21.53 -8.88 6.91
CA GLN A 46 20.50 -8.48 5.95
C GLN A 46 19.10 -8.44 6.60
N LYS A 47 18.37 -7.33 6.38
CA LYS A 47 16.96 -7.17 6.73
C LYS A 47 16.13 -6.86 5.48
N GLY A 48 15.19 -7.75 5.17
CA GLY A 48 14.23 -7.59 4.07
C GLY A 48 14.81 -7.98 2.72
N TYR A 49 14.01 -7.80 1.66
CA TYR A 49 14.28 -8.45 0.35
C TYR A 49 14.33 -9.97 0.48
N HIS A 50 13.44 -10.54 1.30
CA HIS A 50 13.31 -11.97 1.42
C HIS A 50 12.06 -12.42 0.65
N HIS A 51 12.13 -13.60 0.04
CA HIS A 51 10.94 -14.25 -0.52
C HIS A 51 9.95 -14.59 0.61
N ARG A 52 8.67 -14.31 0.38
CA ARG A 52 7.58 -14.55 1.34
C ARG A 52 6.36 -15.04 0.57
N THR A 53 5.49 -15.75 1.27
CA THR A 53 4.18 -16.15 0.76
C THR A 53 3.16 -15.78 1.82
N GLU A 54 2.22 -14.92 1.47
CA GLU A 54 1.10 -14.54 2.35
C GLU A 54 -0.18 -15.20 1.83
N VAL A 55 -0.90 -15.88 2.71
CA VAL A 55 -2.14 -16.59 2.37
C VAL A 55 -3.37 -15.79 2.83
N ASN A 56 -4.54 -16.15 2.31
CA ASN A 56 -5.84 -15.61 2.74
C ASN A 56 -6.01 -14.10 2.52
N LYS A 57 -5.41 -13.55 1.46
CA LYS A 57 -5.68 -12.18 1.01
C LYS A 57 -6.99 -12.16 0.21
N LYS A 58 -8.05 -11.63 0.84
CA LYS A 58 -9.38 -11.56 0.22
C LYS A 58 -9.39 -10.51 -0.88
N ILE A 59 -9.91 -10.87 -2.05
CA ILE A 59 -10.16 -9.93 -3.15
C ILE A 59 -11.47 -9.21 -2.85
N TYR A 60 -11.45 -7.88 -2.90
CA TYR A 60 -12.61 -7.03 -2.71
C TYR A 60 -13.23 -6.59 -4.04
N ARG A 61 -12.40 -6.37 -5.06
CA ARG A 61 -12.84 -5.95 -6.39
C ARG A 61 -11.85 -6.45 -7.44
N ILE A 62 -12.38 -6.92 -8.55
CA ILE A 62 -11.65 -7.05 -9.81
C ILE A 62 -12.21 -5.93 -10.69
N GLY A 63 -11.40 -4.90 -10.93
CA GLY A 63 -11.81 -3.71 -11.65
C GLY A 63 -11.28 -3.74 -13.06
N ALA A 64 -12.13 -3.39 -14.03
CA ALA A 64 -11.70 -3.18 -15.40
C ALA A 64 -10.81 -1.92 -15.49
N GLY A 65 -9.86 -1.95 -16.42
CA GLY A 65 -9.09 -0.79 -16.82
C GLY A 65 -9.95 0.31 -17.43
N ILE A 66 -9.32 1.44 -17.71
CA ILE A 66 -9.91 2.50 -18.52
C ILE A 66 -10.11 1.93 -19.92
N HIS A 67 -11.36 1.86 -20.36
CA HIS A 67 -11.73 1.29 -21.65
C HIS A 67 -12.74 2.18 -22.35
N THR A 68 -12.78 2.08 -23.67
CA THR A 68 -13.74 2.81 -24.49
C THR A 68 -14.90 1.89 -24.81
N LYS A 69 -16.12 2.34 -24.54
CA LYS A 69 -17.34 1.65 -24.95
C LYS A 69 -18.26 2.68 -25.61
N ASP A 70 -18.79 2.34 -26.78
CA ASP A 70 -19.73 3.21 -27.51
C ASP A 70 -19.17 4.62 -27.77
N GLY A 71 -17.85 4.73 -28.03
CA GLY A 71 -17.15 6.00 -28.25
C GLY A 71 -16.86 6.84 -26.99
N LYS A 72 -17.40 6.46 -25.82
CA LYS A 72 -17.14 7.12 -24.53
C LYS A 72 -16.03 6.40 -23.77
N VAL A 73 -15.05 7.15 -23.27
CA VAL A 73 -14.00 6.60 -22.41
C VAL A 73 -14.56 6.42 -21.00
N ILE A 74 -14.72 5.18 -20.57
CA ILE A 74 -15.22 4.80 -19.25
C ILE A 74 -14.04 4.73 -18.27
N LYS A 75 -14.07 5.62 -17.28
CA LYS A 75 -13.02 5.75 -16.23
C LYS A 75 -13.54 5.53 -14.80
N ASN A 76 -14.81 5.18 -14.64
CA ASN A 76 -15.51 5.09 -13.35
C ASN A 76 -15.21 3.79 -12.57
N ASN A 77 -13.99 3.26 -12.62
CA ASN A 77 -13.66 1.97 -12.00
C ASN A 77 -13.60 1.99 -10.45
N ALA A 78 -13.70 3.17 -9.83
CA ALA A 78 -13.86 3.35 -8.39
C ALA A 78 -15.28 3.78 -7.96
N SER A 79 -16.24 3.89 -8.89
CA SER A 79 -17.65 4.06 -8.50
C SER A 79 -18.18 2.79 -7.81
N THR A 80 -19.27 2.94 -7.06
CA THR A 80 -19.98 1.83 -6.41
C THR A 80 -21.48 1.97 -6.65
N GLU A 81 -22.26 0.97 -6.27
CA GLU A 81 -23.73 1.05 -6.33
C GLU A 81 -24.30 2.16 -5.42
N TYR A 82 -23.57 2.49 -4.34
CA TYR A 82 -23.99 3.50 -3.35
C TYR A 82 -23.40 4.89 -3.62
N ASP A 83 -22.29 4.96 -4.36
CA ASP A 83 -21.58 6.18 -4.71
C ASP A 83 -21.40 6.24 -6.24
N LEU A 84 -22.31 6.97 -6.86
CA LEU A 84 -22.43 7.12 -8.31
C LEU A 84 -21.41 8.10 -8.92
N THR A 85 -20.53 8.69 -8.10
CA THR A 85 -19.50 9.63 -8.57
C THR A 85 -18.64 8.97 -9.66
N GLU A 86 -18.53 9.62 -10.82
CA GLU A 86 -17.65 9.16 -11.90
C GLU A 86 -16.18 9.39 -11.55
N LYS A 87 -15.58 8.45 -10.81
CA LYS A 87 -14.18 8.51 -10.37
C LYS A 87 -13.39 7.25 -10.69
N SER A 88 -12.12 7.45 -11.00
CA SER A 88 -11.16 6.36 -11.22
C SER A 88 -10.49 5.93 -9.93
N ILE A 89 -9.95 4.71 -9.89
CA ILE A 89 -9.20 4.16 -8.77
C ILE A 89 -7.88 4.90 -8.52
N THR A 90 -7.38 5.60 -9.53
CA THR A 90 -6.21 6.46 -9.41
C THR A 90 -6.58 7.68 -8.56
N PRO A 91 -5.92 7.88 -7.40
CA PRO A 91 -6.23 9.03 -6.54
C PRO A 91 -5.81 10.34 -7.21
N MET A 92 -6.32 11.47 -6.72
CA MET A 92 -5.91 12.79 -7.19
C MET A 92 -4.38 12.96 -7.15
N GLY A 93 -3.78 13.28 -8.30
CA GLY A 93 -2.33 13.39 -8.44
C GLY A 93 -1.58 12.07 -8.63
N GLY A 94 -2.29 10.95 -8.80
CA GLY A 94 -1.70 9.63 -9.06
C GLY A 94 -1.26 8.90 -7.80
N PHE A 95 -0.95 7.60 -7.94
CA PHE A 95 -0.35 6.83 -6.85
C PHE A 95 1.12 7.28 -6.66
N PRO A 96 1.51 7.77 -5.46
CA PRO A 96 2.85 8.33 -5.27
C PRO A 96 3.93 7.30 -5.58
N HIS A 97 4.93 7.65 -6.40
CA HIS A 97 5.99 6.72 -6.87
C HIS A 97 5.51 5.48 -7.63
N TYR A 98 4.27 5.46 -8.13
CA TYR A 98 3.78 4.43 -9.04
C TYR A 98 3.37 5.07 -10.38
N GLY A 99 2.36 5.95 -10.34
CA GLY A 99 1.73 6.53 -11.52
C GLY A 99 0.22 6.28 -11.52
N GLU A 100 -0.35 6.19 -12.71
CA GLU A 100 -1.78 5.96 -12.94
C GLU A 100 -2.06 4.48 -13.18
N VAL A 101 -3.24 4.01 -12.77
CA VAL A 101 -3.70 2.64 -13.01
C VAL A 101 -4.75 2.67 -14.12
N ASN A 102 -4.31 2.38 -15.34
CA ASN A 102 -5.15 2.42 -16.54
C ASN A 102 -5.63 1.03 -16.99
N ASN A 103 -5.01 -0.05 -16.47
CA ASN A 103 -5.35 -1.42 -16.81
C ASN A 103 -6.21 -2.08 -15.73
N ASP A 104 -6.64 -3.31 -16.00
CA ASP A 104 -7.34 -4.15 -15.03
C ASP A 104 -6.53 -4.27 -13.74
N PHE A 105 -7.25 -4.27 -12.62
CA PHE A 105 -6.64 -4.31 -11.30
C PHE A 105 -7.42 -5.19 -10.33
N ILE A 106 -6.70 -5.59 -9.27
CA ILE A 106 -7.27 -6.36 -8.17
C ILE A 106 -7.10 -5.53 -6.89
N MET A 107 -8.21 -5.26 -6.22
CA MET A 107 -8.22 -4.69 -4.89
C MET A 107 -8.17 -5.81 -3.85
N ILE A 108 -7.09 -5.87 -3.08
CA ILE A 108 -6.90 -6.85 -2.01
C ILE A 108 -7.09 -6.22 -0.63
N LYS A 109 -7.68 -6.99 0.30
CA LYS A 109 -7.83 -6.59 1.70
C LYS A 109 -6.47 -6.48 2.39
N GLY A 110 -6.19 -5.31 2.95
CA GLY A 110 -5.00 -5.05 3.78
C GLY A 110 -3.73 -4.82 2.97
N CYS A 111 -2.57 -4.97 3.61
CA CYS A 111 -1.28 -4.77 2.96
C CYS A 111 -0.82 -6.02 2.18
N CYS A 112 0.10 -5.81 1.24
CA CYS A 112 0.84 -6.87 0.57
C CYS A 112 2.36 -6.65 0.70
N MET A 113 3.10 -7.73 0.49
CA MET A 113 4.55 -7.73 0.56
C MET A 113 5.19 -6.97 -0.61
N GLY A 114 6.01 -5.97 -0.28
CA GLY A 114 6.85 -5.27 -1.25
C GLY A 114 6.54 -3.78 -1.39
N PRO A 115 7.45 -3.01 -2.02
CA PRO A 115 7.23 -1.64 -2.39
C PRO A 115 6.37 -1.56 -3.65
N LYS A 116 5.97 -0.33 -3.96
CA LYS A 116 5.30 0.03 -5.21
C LYS A 116 6.13 -0.38 -6.43
N LYS A 117 5.48 -0.65 -7.57
CA LYS A 117 6.08 -1.14 -8.83
C LYS A 117 6.70 -2.54 -8.77
N ARG A 118 6.58 -3.27 -7.65
CA ARG A 118 7.05 -4.65 -7.56
C ARG A 118 6.03 -5.62 -8.15
N ILE A 119 6.51 -6.55 -8.97
CA ILE A 119 5.72 -7.69 -9.48
C ILE A 119 5.32 -8.59 -8.31
N ILE A 120 4.05 -8.98 -8.27
CA ILE A 120 3.49 -9.90 -7.28
C ILE A 120 2.83 -11.07 -8.01
N THR A 121 3.22 -12.29 -7.63
CA THR A 121 2.58 -13.51 -8.14
C THR A 121 1.35 -13.83 -7.31
N LEU A 122 0.19 -13.90 -7.97
CA LEU A 122 -1.05 -14.35 -7.36
C LEU A 122 -1.26 -15.84 -7.64
N ARG A 123 -1.62 -16.60 -6.60
CA ARG A 123 -1.89 -18.04 -6.70
C ARG A 123 -3.24 -18.33 -6.08
N LYS A 124 -4.02 -19.23 -6.70
CA LYS A 124 -5.21 -19.79 -6.06
C LYS A 124 -4.84 -20.43 -4.71
N SER A 125 -5.78 -20.39 -3.76
CA SER A 125 -5.57 -21.00 -2.45
C SER A 125 -5.40 -22.51 -2.59
N LEU A 126 -4.55 -23.10 -1.76
CA LEU A 126 -4.39 -24.56 -1.64
C LEU A 126 -5.31 -25.14 -0.57
N LEU A 127 -6.01 -24.29 0.18
CA LEU A 127 -6.86 -24.69 1.29
C LEU A 127 -8.32 -24.58 0.88
N VAL A 128 -9.14 -25.52 1.37
CA VAL A 128 -10.59 -25.40 1.30
C VAL A 128 -11.04 -24.36 2.32
N HIS A 129 -11.73 -23.32 1.86
CA HIS A 129 -12.22 -22.24 2.72
C HIS A 129 -13.64 -22.52 3.20
N THR A 130 -13.79 -22.82 4.49
CA THR A 130 -15.10 -23.07 5.13
C THR A 130 -15.54 -21.98 6.11
N LYS A 131 -14.61 -21.09 6.51
CA LYS A 131 -14.88 -20.04 7.49
C LYS A 131 -15.84 -18.99 6.93
N ARG A 132 -16.83 -18.57 7.72
CA ARG A 132 -17.80 -17.51 7.34
C ARG A 132 -17.12 -16.22 6.83
N VAL A 133 -16.04 -15.79 7.49
CA VAL A 133 -15.25 -14.60 7.07
C VAL A 133 -14.63 -14.77 5.68
N ALA A 134 -14.24 -16.00 5.30
CA ALA A 134 -13.68 -16.27 3.98
C ALA A 134 -14.76 -16.24 2.88
N LEU A 135 -15.94 -16.77 3.19
CA LEU A 135 -17.07 -16.91 2.25
C LEU A 135 -17.99 -15.68 2.15
N GLU A 136 -17.82 -14.70 3.04
CA GLU A 136 -18.61 -13.46 3.03
C GLU A 136 -18.50 -12.75 1.67
N LYS A 137 -19.65 -12.37 1.11
CA LYS A 137 -19.74 -11.55 -0.10
C LYS A 137 -19.43 -10.09 0.24
N ILE A 138 -18.52 -9.48 -0.51
CA ILE A 138 -18.10 -8.09 -0.27
C ILE A 138 -18.93 -7.16 -1.16
N ASN A 139 -19.66 -6.23 -0.55
CA ASN A 139 -20.27 -5.10 -1.23
C ASN A 139 -19.59 -3.80 -0.76
N LEU A 140 -18.87 -3.12 -1.65
CA LEU A 140 -18.17 -1.88 -1.35
C LEU A 140 -19.12 -0.70 -1.52
N LYS A 141 -19.27 0.12 -0.47
CA LYS A 141 -20.12 1.32 -0.51
C LYS A 141 -19.40 2.57 -0.99
N PHE A 142 -18.12 2.72 -0.65
CA PHE A 142 -17.34 3.90 -0.97
C PHE A 142 -15.87 3.54 -1.15
N ILE A 143 -15.19 4.20 -2.09
CA ILE A 143 -13.75 4.10 -2.31
C ILE A 143 -13.16 5.50 -2.25
N ASP A 144 -12.16 5.68 -1.38
CA ASP A 144 -11.46 6.94 -1.21
C ASP A 144 -10.41 7.15 -2.31
N THR A 145 -10.61 8.17 -3.13
CA THR A 145 -9.74 8.61 -4.24
C THR A 145 -9.05 9.94 -3.94
N ALA A 146 -9.11 10.40 -2.69
CA ALA A 146 -8.38 11.59 -2.27
C ALA A 146 -6.86 11.42 -2.43
N SER A 147 -6.18 12.55 -2.66
CA SER A 147 -4.72 12.58 -2.85
C SER A 147 -3.98 11.85 -1.74
N LYS A 148 -3.00 11.04 -2.14
CA LYS A 148 -2.05 10.36 -1.24
C LYS A 148 -0.71 11.09 -1.15
N PHE A 149 -0.59 12.24 -1.80
CA PHE A 149 0.56 13.13 -1.69
C PHE A 149 0.23 14.24 -0.68
N GLY A 150 0.49 13.98 0.60
CA GLY A 150 0.06 14.82 1.72
C GLY A 150 -1.31 14.42 2.26
N HIS A 151 -2.08 15.41 2.73
CA HIS A 151 -3.43 15.20 3.30
C HIS A 151 -4.50 15.56 2.26
N GLY A 152 -5.03 14.54 1.56
CA GLY A 152 -6.12 14.71 0.60
C GLY A 152 -7.45 15.07 1.30
N ARG A 153 -8.19 16.04 0.73
CA ARG A 153 -9.49 16.51 1.25
C ARG A 153 -10.67 16.30 0.30
N PHE A 154 -10.40 16.19 -1.00
CA PHE A 154 -11.41 16.08 -2.06
C PHE A 154 -11.26 14.74 -2.77
N GLN A 155 -12.36 14.18 -3.28
CA GLN A 155 -12.37 12.89 -3.96
C GLN A 155 -12.09 13.05 -5.45
N THR A 156 -12.64 14.10 -6.08
CA THR A 156 -12.42 14.44 -7.48
C THR A 156 -11.83 15.85 -7.63
N ALA A 157 -11.32 16.14 -8.84
CA ALA A 157 -10.92 17.49 -9.19
C ALA A 157 -12.12 18.45 -9.27
N ASP A 158 -13.27 17.94 -9.69
CA ASP A 158 -14.52 18.71 -9.83
C ASP A 158 -15.06 19.11 -8.46
N ASP A 159 -15.05 18.21 -7.47
CA ASP A 159 -15.42 18.53 -6.08
C ASP A 159 -14.56 19.68 -5.53
N LYS A 160 -13.25 19.63 -5.83
CA LYS A 160 -12.30 20.64 -5.38
C LYS A 160 -12.54 21.98 -6.08
N ALA A 161 -12.80 21.96 -7.39
CA ALA A 161 -13.08 23.17 -8.16
C ALA A 161 -14.40 23.82 -7.70
N ALA A 162 -15.44 23.02 -7.51
CA ALA A 162 -16.73 23.48 -7.00
C ALA A 162 -16.62 24.09 -5.60
N PHE A 163 -15.83 23.48 -4.71
CA PHE A 163 -15.60 24.01 -3.36
C PHE A 163 -14.76 25.30 -3.35
N MET A 164 -13.68 25.35 -4.15
CA MET A 164 -12.74 26.48 -4.13
C MET A 164 -13.23 27.68 -4.94
N GLY A 165 -14.10 27.46 -5.93
CA GLY A 165 -14.52 28.49 -6.88
C GLY A 165 -13.38 28.93 -7.84
N PRO A 166 -13.63 29.98 -8.63
CA PRO A 166 -12.67 30.47 -9.62
C PRO A 166 -11.45 31.11 -8.94
N LEU A 167 -10.26 30.58 -9.21
CA LEU A 167 -9.00 31.10 -8.67
C LEU A 167 -8.36 32.11 -9.64
N LYS A 168 -7.40 32.89 -9.14
CA LYS A 168 -6.64 33.87 -9.95
C LYS A 168 -6.06 33.26 -11.23
N LYS A 169 -5.47 32.08 -11.14
CA LYS A 169 -4.84 31.38 -12.27
C LYS A 169 -5.85 30.96 -13.35
N ASP A 170 -7.11 30.77 -12.97
CA ASP A 170 -8.15 30.32 -13.90
C ASP A 170 -8.65 31.54 -14.68
N ARG A 171 -8.89 32.69 -14.00
CA ARG A 171 -9.19 33.97 -14.67
C ARG A 171 -8.12 34.42 -15.66
N LEU A 172 -6.85 34.32 -15.26
CA LEU A 172 -5.73 34.65 -16.16
C LEU A 172 -5.68 33.76 -17.42
N ARG A 173 -6.17 32.52 -17.34
CA ARG A 173 -6.27 31.65 -18.54
C ARG A 173 -7.46 32.03 -19.40
N GLU A 174 -8.58 32.40 -18.79
CA GLU A 174 -9.77 32.88 -19.51
C GLU A 174 -9.46 34.18 -20.26
N GLU A 175 -8.80 35.14 -19.61
CA GLU A 175 -8.35 36.40 -20.22
C GLU A 175 -7.34 36.18 -21.35
N ALA A 176 -6.48 35.15 -21.26
CA ALA A 176 -5.53 34.83 -22.32
C ALA A 176 -6.14 34.01 -23.48
N ALA A 177 -7.30 33.40 -23.27
CA ALA A 177 -8.01 32.62 -24.27
C ALA A 177 -9.08 33.44 -25.02
N ALA A 178 -9.50 34.58 -24.45
CA ALA A 178 -10.34 35.59 -25.07
C ALA A 178 -9.54 36.47 -26.04
#